data_AF-A0A8J7P9I1-F1
#
_entry.id   AF-A0A8J7P9I1-F1
#
_cell.length_a   1.000
_cell.length_b   1.000
_cell.length_c   1.000
_cell.angle_alpha   90.00
_cell.angle_beta   90.00
_cell.angle_gamma   90.00
#
_symmetry.space_group_name_H-M   'P 1'
#
loop_
_entity.id
_entity.type
_entity.pdbx_description
1 polymer ?
#
loop_
_entity_poly.entity_id
_entity_poly.type
_entity_poly.pdbx_seq_one_letter_code
_entity_poly.pdbx_strand_id
1 'polypeptide(L)' 'MSLSTIKKAVDSGKMLCPSCKGAVKKYEKYVEMTASVWDGAGDSNHETAGAKVTLICGNCDWKERTEFWSQYIVE' A
#
# COMPACT_ATOMS: atom_id res chain seq x y z
N MET A 1 3.81 3.25 6.70
CA MET A 1 2.85 2.18 6.35
C MET A 1 3.60 1.05 5.65
N SER A 2 3.79 -0.09 6.32
CA SER A 2 4.76 -1.11 5.92
C SER A 2 4.15 -2.22 5.06
N LEU A 3 5.00 -2.93 4.30
CA LEU A 3 4.64 -4.12 3.49
C LEU A 3 3.77 -5.13 4.27
N SER A 4 4.07 -5.30 5.56
CA SER A 4 3.35 -6.21 6.47
C SER A 4 1.85 -5.90 6.56
N THR A 5 1.47 -4.62 6.53
CA THR A 5 0.07 -4.18 6.61
C THR A 5 -0.68 -4.53 5.34
N ILE A 6 -0.11 -4.27 4.16
CA ILE A 6 -0.68 -4.71 2.87
C ILE A 6 -0.86 -6.22 2.86
N LYS A 7 0.19 -6.96 3.24
CA LYS A 7 0.16 -8.41 3.23
C LYS A 7 -0.98 -8.93 4.12
N LYS A 8 -1.10 -8.39 5.33
CA LYS A 8 -2.16 -8.77 6.27
C LYS A 8 -3.54 -8.37 5.77
N ALA A 9 -3.70 -7.20 5.14
CA ALA A 9 -4.99 -6.74 4.63
C ALA A 9 -5.45 -7.57 3.42
N VAL A 10 -4.53 -7.97 2.54
CA VAL A 10 -4.81 -8.86 1.40
C VAL A 10 -5.12 -10.28 1.87
N ASP A 11 -4.31 -10.83 2.77
CA ASP A 11 -4.51 -12.17 3.34
C ASP A 11 -5.81 -12.26 4.15
N SER A 12 -6.09 -11.25 4.97
CA SER A 12 -7.31 -11.16 5.77
C SER A 12 -8.55 -10.73 4.95
N GLY A 13 -8.42 -10.48 3.64
CA GLY A 13 -9.52 -10.06 2.77
C GLY A 13 -10.11 -8.68 3.11
N LYS A 14 -9.43 -7.89 3.94
CA LYS A 14 -9.87 -6.54 4.36
C LYS A 14 -9.65 -5.48 3.29
N MET A 15 -8.82 -5.76 2.29
CA MET A 15 -8.57 -4.84 1.18
C MET A 15 -9.60 -5.05 0.06
N LEU A 16 -10.46 -4.06 -0.18
CA LEU A 16 -11.54 -4.14 -1.17
C LEU A 16 -11.24 -3.33 -2.42
N CYS A 17 -11.59 -3.90 -3.57
CA CYS A 17 -11.53 -3.23 -4.86
C CYS A 17 -12.63 -2.17 -4.95
N PRO A 18 -12.33 -0.90 -5.26
CA PRO A 18 -13.34 0.15 -5.39
C PRO A 18 -14.28 -0.08 -6.58
N SER A 19 -13.82 -0.79 -7.62
CA SER A 19 -14.61 -1.03 -8.84
C SER A 19 -15.70 -2.09 -8.63
N CYS A 20 -15.34 -3.25 -8.06
CA CYS A 20 -16.27 -4.38 -7.92
C CYS A 20 -16.58 -4.76 -6.46
N LYS A 21 -16.07 -3.99 -5.48
CA LYS A 21 -16.15 -4.27 -4.03
C LYS A 21 -15.63 -5.66 -3.60
N GLY A 22 -14.98 -6.38 -4.50
CA GLY A 22 -14.38 -7.70 -4.24
C GLY A 22 -13.02 -7.57 -3.55
N ALA A 23 -12.60 -8.61 -2.85
CA ALA A 23 -11.31 -8.62 -2.17
C ALA A 23 -10.13 -8.56 -3.19
N VAL A 24 -9.13 -7.74 -2.87
CA VAL A 24 -7.85 -7.70 -3.58
C VAL A 24 -7.09 -9.00 -3.25
N LYS A 25 -6.71 -9.75 -4.27
CA LYS A 25 -5.98 -11.04 -4.10
C LYS A 25 -4.48 -10.90 -4.25
N LYS A 26 -4.03 -9.92 -5.05
CA LYS A 26 -2.63 -9.75 -5.39
C LYS A 26 -2.23 -8.30 -5.29
N TYR A 27 -0.99 -8.10 -4.87
CA TYR A 27 -0.32 -6.81 -4.93
C TYR A 27 1.05 -7.00 -5.59
N GLU A 28 1.44 -6.04 -6.41
CA GLU A 28 2.71 -6.04 -7.14
C GLU A 28 3.42 -4.69 -6.93
N LYS A 29 4.72 -4.64 -7.26
CA LYS A 29 5.49 -3.38 -7.34
C LYS A 29 5.34 -2.50 -6.08
N TYR A 30 5.39 -3.12 -4.91
CA TYR A 30 5.49 -2.39 -3.65
C TYR A 30 6.84 -1.65 -3.60
N VAL A 31 6.78 -0.35 -3.37
CA VAL A 31 7.91 0.54 -3.21
C VAL A 31 7.65 1.34 -1.95
N GLU A 32 8.50 1.15 -0.94
CA GLU A 32 8.48 2.00 0.25
C GLU A 32 9.03 3.38 -0.15
N MET A 33 8.28 4.43 0.16
CA MET A 33 8.75 5.79 -0.08
C MET A 33 9.39 6.29 1.21
N THR A 34 10.71 6.26 1.24
CA THR A 34 11.51 6.91 2.26
C THR A 34 11.65 8.38 1.87
N ALA A 35 11.11 9.32 2.66
CA ALA A 35 11.52 10.71 2.51
C ALA A 35 12.93 10.82 3.10
N SER A 36 13.92 11.01 2.25
CA SER A 36 15.23 11.45 2.71
C SER A 36 15.11 12.92 3.10
N VAL A 37 14.70 13.19 4.34
CA VAL A 37 14.88 14.52 4.94
C VAL A 37 16.36 14.64 5.26
N TRP A 38 17.08 15.42 4.44
CA TRP A 38 18.48 15.75 4.68
C TRP A 38 18.51 17.01 5.54
N ASP A 39 18.29 16.83 6.85
CA ASP A 39 18.50 17.89 7.84
C ASP A 39 20.01 17.92 8.12
N GLY A 40 20.68 19.02 7.76
CA GLY A 40 22.14 19.18 7.75
C GLY A 40 22.85 19.09 9.10
N ALA A 41 22.30 18.39 10.10
CA ALA A 41 22.81 18.21 11.44
C ALA A 41 22.56 16.79 11.98
N GLY A 42 23.09 15.75 11.30
CA GLY A 42 23.53 14.50 11.94
C GLY A 42 22.50 13.55 12.57
N ASP A 43 21.19 13.83 12.56
CA ASP A 43 20.16 12.91 13.09
C ASP A 43 19.17 12.55 11.99
N SER A 44 19.42 11.43 11.32
CA SER A 44 18.55 10.92 10.26
C SER A 44 17.33 10.23 10.88
N ASN A 45 16.36 11.02 11.33
CA ASN A 45 15.04 10.49 11.65
C ASN A 45 14.34 10.12 10.33
N HIS A 46 14.40 8.83 10.00
CA HIS A 46 13.87 8.24 8.78
C HIS A 46 12.33 8.15 8.88
N GLU A 47 11.64 9.28 8.76
CA GLU A 47 10.17 9.26 8.72
C GLU A 47 9.70 8.58 7.43
N THR A 48 8.98 7.48 7.58
CA THR A 48 8.44 6.71 6.45
C THR A 48 7.33 7.53 5.77
N ALA A 49 7.67 8.24 4.69
CA ALA A 49 6.74 9.15 4.00
C ALA A 49 5.59 8.45 3.26
N GLY A 50 5.63 7.13 3.11
CA GLY A 50 4.52 6.35 2.59
C GLY A 50 4.97 5.07 1.91
N ALA A 51 4.06 4.45 1.16
CA ALA A 51 4.41 3.35 0.28
C ALA A 51 3.50 3.34 -0.95
N LYS A 52 4.08 3.07 -2.11
CA LYS A 52 3.37 2.92 -3.37
C LYS A 52 3.25 1.45 -3.72
N VAL A 53 2.04 0.98 -4.01
CA VAL A 53 1.81 -0.42 -4.39
C VAL A 53 0.87 -0.49 -5.58
N THR A 54 0.99 -1.56 -6.36
CA THR A 54 0.01 -1.89 -7.39
C THR A 54 -0.95 -2.94 -6.84
N LEU A 55 -2.22 -2.59 -6.65
CA LEU A 55 -3.26 -3.51 -6.22
C LEU A 55 -3.92 -4.15 -7.43
N ILE A 56 -4.22 -5.44 -7.33
CA ILE A 56 -4.86 -6.22 -8.39
C ILE A 56 -6.05 -6.96 -7.78
N CYS A 57 -7.25 -6.62 -8.25
CA CYS A 57 -8.43 -7.34 -7.86
C CYS A 57 -8.41 -8.77 -8.41
N GLY A 58 -8.83 -9.74 -7.60
CA GLY A 58 -8.95 -11.13 -8.05
C GLY A 58 -10.29 -11.44 -8.74
N ASN A 59 -11.22 -10.49 -8.77
CA ASN A 59 -12.60 -10.69 -9.22
C ASN A 59 -12.98 -9.84 -10.45
N CYS A 60 -12.25 -8.75 -10.70
CA CYS A 60 -12.44 -7.86 -11.85
C CYS A 60 -11.08 -7.40 -12.38
N ASP A 61 -11.02 -6.86 -13.61
CA ASP A 61 -9.78 -6.42 -14.27
C ASP A 61 -9.19 -5.12 -13.67
N TRP A 62 -9.57 -4.79 -12.44
CA TRP A 62 -9.08 -3.60 -11.76
C TRP A 62 -7.64 -3.81 -11.29
N LYS A 63 -6.74 -3.02 -11.87
CA LYS A 63 -5.34 -2.92 -11.50
C LYS A 63 -4.97 -1.46 -11.34
N GLU A 64 -4.61 -1.05 -10.14
CA GLU A 64 -4.27 0.35 -9.86
C GLU A 64 -2.99 0.46 -9.06
N ARG A 65 -2.12 1.38 -9.48
CA ARG A 65 -0.91 1.74 -8.75
C ARG A 65 -1.15 3.01 -7.95
N THR A 66 -1.20 2.88 -6.64
CA THR A 66 -1.61 3.94 -5.73
C THR A 66 -0.76 3.96 -4.46
N GLU A 67 -0.59 5.16 -3.92
CA GLU A 67 0.04 5.41 -2.62
C GLU A 67 -1.00 5.43 -1.50
N PHE A 68 -2.27 5.60 -1.87
CA PHE A 68 -3.41 5.68 -0.96
C PHE A 68 -4.07 4.30 -0.76
N TRP A 69 -3.30 3.22 -0.95
CA TRP A 69 -3.82 1.85 -0.87
C TRP A 69 -4.44 1.52 0.49
N SER A 70 -4.01 2.22 1.54
CA SER A 70 -4.55 2.09 2.90
C SER A 70 -6.02 2.49 2.98
N GLN A 71 -6.51 3.38 2.10
CA GLN A 71 -7.91 3.79 2.07
C GLN A 71 -8.85 2.68 1.59
N TYR A 72 -8.31 1.65 0.92
CA TYR A 72 -9.09 0.50 0.48
C TYR A 72 -9.16 -0.61 1.54
N ILE A 73 -8.47 -0.45 2.67
CA ILE A 73 -8.54 -1.38 3.79
C ILE A 73 -9.74 -1.01 4.63
N VAL A 74 -10.69 -1.93 4.75
CA VAL A 74 -11.86 -1.79 5.63
C VAL A 74 -11.47 -2.34 7.01
N GLU A 75 -11.62 -1.52 8.05
CA GLU A 75 -11.33 -1.91 9.45
C GLU A 75 -12.25 -3.01 9.98
#